data_AF-A0A2N6EHI8-F1
#
_entry.id   AF-A0A2N6EHI8-F1
#
_cell.length_a   1.000
_cell.length_b   1.000
_cell.length_c   1.000
_cell.angle_alpha   90.00
_cell.angle_beta   90.00
_cell.angle_gamma   90.00
#
_symmetry.space_group_name_H-M   'P 1'
#
loop_
_entity.id
_entity.type
_entity.pdbx_description
1 polymer ?
#
loop_
_entity_poly.entity_id
_entity_poly.type
_entity_poly.pdbx_seq_one_letter_code
_entity_poly.pdbx_strand_id
1 'polypeptide(L)'
;MKLMKGIDDNRSRLAVLQRRNDELKTLLEVGKVLTSTLQLDEILRTVMEKVGGLLRCRIWSLLLVDEASGELTFEIAVSPAA
;
A
#
# COMPACT_ATOMS: atom_id res chain seq x y z
N MET A 1 -45.59 -12.47 18.45
CA MET A 1 -44.23 -12.69 19.02
C MET A 1 -43.25 -13.38 18.05
N LYS A 2 -43.66 -14.32 17.17
CA LYS A 2 -42.74 -14.98 16.21
C LYS A 2 -42.22 -14.07 15.07
N LEU A 3 -43.01 -13.09 14.58
CA LEU A 3 -42.57 -12.16 13.53
C LEU A 3 -41.42 -11.25 13.96
N MET A 4 -41.46 -10.71 15.18
CA MET A 4 -40.46 -9.77 15.68
C MET A 4 -39.09 -10.45 15.88
N LYS A 5 -39.09 -11.72 16.29
CA LYS A 5 -37.88 -12.54 16.44
C LYS A 5 -37.22 -12.89 15.10
N GLY A 6 -38.01 -13.08 14.04
CA GLY A 6 -37.50 -13.33 12.70
C GLY A 6 -36.86 -12.11 12.03
N ILE A 7 -37.36 -10.90 12.34
CA ILE A 7 -36.78 -9.64 11.85
C ILE A 7 -35.43 -9.36 12.53
N ASP A 8 -35.31 -9.61 13.84
CA ASP A 8 -34.04 -9.47 14.57
C ASP A 8 -32.98 -10.50 14.14
N ASP A 9 -33.39 -11.75 13.88
CA ASP A 9 -32.49 -12.78 13.35
C ASP A 9 -31.97 -12.39 11.96
N ASN A 10 -32.86 -11.93 11.08
CA ASN A 10 -32.47 -11.50 9.74
C ASN A 10 -31.55 -10.27 9.78
N ARG A 11 -31.83 -9.29 10.65
CA ARG A 11 -31.00 -8.09 10.84
C ARG A 11 -29.60 -8.45 11.35
N SER A 12 -29.51 -9.41 12.27
CA SER A 12 -28.24 -9.92 12.79
C SER A 12 -27.43 -10.64 11.70
N ARG A 13 -28.10 -11.44 10.86
CA ARG A 13 -27.47 -12.13 9.73
C ARG A 13 -26.97 -11.16 8.67
N LEU A 14 -27.73 -10.10 8.37
CA LEU A 14 -27.31 -9.03 7.46
C LEU A 14 -26.08 -8.27 8.00
N ALA A 15 -26.04 -7.97 9.30
CA ALA A 15 -24.89 -7.33 9.91
C ALA A 15 -23.62 -8.19 9.84
N VAL A 16 -23.75 -9.51 10.05
CA VAL A 16 -22.63 -10.46 9.89
C VAL A 16 -22.16 -10.53 8.44
N LEU A 17 -23.09 -10.57 7.47
CA LEU A 17 -22.74 -10.57 6.05
C LEU A 17 -22.06 -9.27 5.60
N GLN A 18 -22.53 -8.11 6.08
CA GLN A 18 -21.90 -6.82 5.83
C GLN A 18 -20.47 -6.79 6.36
N ARG A 19 -20.27 -7.19 7.62
CA ARG A 19 -18.93 -7.27 8.23
C ARG A 19 -17.99 -8.18 7.43
N ARG A 20 -18.46 -9.34 6.99
CA ARG A 20 -17.69 -10.27 6.14
C ARG A 20 -17.34 -9.67 4.78
N ASN A 21 -18.25 -8.90 4.19
CA ASN A 21 -18.01 -8.23 2.91
C ASN A 21 -16.97 -7.10 3.06
N ASP A 22 -17.04 -6.34 4.14
CA ASP A 22 -16.03 -5.32 4.47
C ASP A 22 -14.65 -5.96 4.69
N GLU A 23 -14.57 -7.07 5.44
CA GLU A 23 -13.34 -7.85 5.62
C GLU A 23 -12.75 -8.32 4.28
N LEU A 24 -13.57 -8.84 3.37
CA LEU A 24 -13.15 -9.25 2.02
C LEU A 24 -12.68 -8.07 1.17
N LYS A 25 -13.35 -6.92 1.27
CA LYS A 25 -12.96 -5.70 0.56
C LYS A 25 -11.60 -5.20 1.03
N THR A 26 -11.34 -5.20 2.33
CA THR A 26 -10.02 -4.88 2.88
C THR A 26 -8.95 -5.84 2.38
N LEU A 27 -9.23 -7.15 2.35
CA LEU A 27 -8.29 -8.14 1.81
C LEU A 27 -8.01 -7.93 0.31
N LEU A 28 -9.03 -7.54 -0.47
CA LEU A 28 -8.85 -7.19 -1.89
C LEU A 28 -8.06 -5.90 -2.07
N GLU A 29 -8.24 -4.90 -1.22
CA GLU A 29 -7.43 -3.67 -1.22
C GLU A 29 -5.97 -3.96 -0.86
N VAL A 30 -5.73 -4.79 0.16
CA VAL A 30 -4.39 -5.29 0.52
C VAL A 30 -3.79 -6.08 -0.63
N GLY A 31 -4.54 -6.99 -1.25
CA GLY A 31 -4.10 -7.75 -2.41
C GLY A 31 -3.73 -6.84 -3.59
N LYS A 32 -4.54 -5.80 -3.86
CA LYS A 32 -4.25 -4.79 -4.88
C LYS A 32 -2.96 -4.02 -4.60
N VAL A 33 -2.72 -3.63 -3.34
CA VAL A 33 -1.46 -2.97 -2.91
C VAL A 33 -0.28 -3.92 -3.05
N LEU A 34 -0.43 -5.19 -2.69
CA LEU A 34 0.63 -6.19 -2.82
C LEU A 34 0.95 -6.49 -4.29
N THR A 35 -0.05 -6.47 -5.18
CA THR A 35 0.10 -6.60 -6.64
C THR A 35 0.42 -5.28 -7.36
N SER A 36 0.45 -4.14 -6.67
CA SER A 36 0.89 -2.86 -7.25
C SER A 36 2.41 -2.78 -7.41
N THR A 37 3.08 -3.93 -7.33
CA THR A 37 4.42 -4.24 -7.81
C THR A 37 4.61 -4.05 -9.32
N LEU A 38 3.84 -3.17 -9.97
CA LEU A 38 4.17 -2.76 -11.34
C LEU A 38 4.88 -1.43 -11.46
N GLN A 39 5.08 -0.69 -10.37
CA GLN A 39 5.98 0.45 -10.37
C GLN A 39 6.71 0.64 -9.01
N LEU A 40 7.61 -0.30 -8.69
CA LEU A 40 8.54 -0.17 -7.55
C LEU A 40 9.27 1.19 -7.58
N ASP A 41 9.58 1.68 -8.78
CA ASP A 41 10.10 3.01 -9.08
C ASP A 41 9.22 4.14 -8.53
N GLU A 42 7.89 4.05 -8.63
CA GLU A 42 6.97 5.06 -8.09
C GLU A 42 6.92 5.10 -6.57
N ILE A 43 6.98 3.92 -5.94
CA ILE A 43 7.00 3.80 -4.48
C ILE A 43 8.31 4.40 -3.96
N LEU A 44 9.44 4.01 -4.54
CA LEU A 44 10.75 4.49 -4.13
C LEU A 44 10.89 6.01 -4.37
N ARG A 45 10.37 6.53 -5.49
CA ARG A 45 10.30 7.98 -5.74
C ARG A 45 9.50 8.70 -4.66
N THR A 46 8.32 8.19 -4.33
CA THR A 46 7.42 8.81 -3.33
C THR A 46 8.04 8.81 -1.93
N VAL A 47 8.68 7.71 -1.53
CA VAL A 47 9.36 7.60 -0.23
C VAL A 47 10.51 8.58 -0.16
N MET A 48 11.33 8.63 -1.20
CA MET A 48 12.53 9.45 -1.17
C MET A 48 12.22 10.97 -1.24
N GLU A 49 11.17 11.39 -1.94
CA GLU A 49 10.66 12.77 -1.88
C GLU A 49 10.27 13.18 -0.45
N LYS A 50 9.55 12.31 0.27
CA LYS A 50 9.13 12.57 1.65
C LYS A 50 10.32 12.64 2.60
N VAL A 51 11.30 11.75 2.44
CA VAL A 51 12.53 11.71 3.24
C VAL A 51 13.39 12.96 2.97
N GLY A 52 13.54 13.37 1.71
CA GLY A 52 14.23 14.61 1.35
C GLY A 52 13.62 15.85 2.00
N GLY A 53 12.28 15.92 2.01
CA GLY A 53 11.54 16.99 2.70
C GLY A 53 11.73 16.98 4.22
N LEU A 54 11.76 15.80 4.85
CA LEU A 54 11.93 15.64 6.29
C LEU A 54 13.35 15.98 6.76
N LEU A 55 14.37 15.52 6.02
CA LEU A 55 15.78 15.73 6.38
C LEU A 55 16.32 17.11 5.96
N ARG A 56 15.56 17.87 5.14
CA ARG A 56 16.01 19.13 4.52
C ARG A 56 17.32 18.98 3.74
N CYS A 57 17.65 17.77 3.30
CA CYS A 57 18.84 17.48 2.51
C CYS A 57 18.58 17.86 1.05
N ARG A 58 19.50 18.61 0.45
CA ARG A 58 19.38 19.06 -0.96
C ARG A 58 19.80 17.99 -1.96
N ILE A 59 20.65 17.04 -1.55
CA ILE A 59 21.24 16.04 -2.43
C ILE A 59 21.16 14.70 -1.74
N TRP A 60 20.60 13.70 -2.41
CA TRP A 60 20.56 12.31 -1.95
C TRP A 60 20.39 11.36 -3.15
N SER A 61 20.70 10.09 -2.93
CA SER A 61 20.56 9.04 -3.93
C SER A 61 20.13 7.73 -3.28
N LEU A 62 19.31 6.96 -4.00
CA LEU A 62 18.95 5.59 -3.64
C LEU A 62 19.66 4.62 -4.60
N LEU A 63 20.38 3.65 -4.03
CA LEU A 63 21.04 2.59 -4.77
C LEU A 63 20.39 1.25 -4.40
N LEU A 64 20.07 0.44 -5.40
CA LEU A 64 19.65 -0.95 -5.20
C LEU A 64 20.79 -1.89 -5.52
N VAL A 65 20.89 -2.96 -4.74
CA VAL A 65 21.79 -4.06 -5.06
C VAL A 65 21.09 -4.95 -6.08
N ASP A 66 21.72 -5.18 -7.22
CA ASP A 66 21.31 -6.24 -8.13
C ASP A 66 21.70 -7.58 -7.50
N GLU A 67 20.70 -8.41 -7.15
CA GLU A 67 20.94 -9.66 -6.42
C GLU A 67 21.72 -10.70 -7.24
N ALA A 68 21.73 -10.58 -8.57
CA ALA A 68 22.40 -11.53 -9.46
C ALA A 68 23.90 -11.24 -9.62
N SER A 69 24.28 -9.97 -9.68
CA SER A 69 25.68 -9.53 -9.85
C SER A 69 26.32 -9.04 -8.55
N GLY A 70 25.52 -8.67 -7.55
CA GLY A 70 25.97 -8.03 -6.31
C GLY A 70 26.37 -6.57 -6.48
N GLU A 71 26.13 -5.98 -7.66
CA GLU A 71 26.51 -4.61 -7.97
C GLU A 71 25.44 -3.60 -7.51
N LEU A 72 25.88 -2.41 -7.11
CA LEU A 72 25.00 -1.31 -6.76
C LEU A 72 24.61 -0.55 -8.03
N THR A 73 23.31 -0.49 -8.30
CA THR A 73 22.73 0.28 -9.40
C THR A 73 22.03 1.53 -8.86
N PHE A 74 22.23 2.66 -9.55
CA PHE A 74 21.55 3.91 -9.22
C PHE A 74 20.13 3.86 -9.77
N GLU A 75 19.14 3.77 -8.88
CA GLU A 75 17.74 3.75 -9.29
C GLU A 75 17.13 5.16 -9.25
N ILE A 76 17.52 5.98 -8.26
CA ILE A 76 17.05 7.36 -8.13
C ILE A 76 18.19 8.29 -7.71
N ALA A 77 18.35 9.38 -8.46
CA ALA A 77 19.26 10.48 -8.12
C ALA A 77 18.49 11.81 -8.09
N VAL A 78 18.49 12.50 -6.94
CA VAL A 78 17.85 13.81 -6.79
C VAL A 78 18.89 14.84 -6.38
N SER A 79 19.12 15.80 -7.28
CA SER A 79 20.00 16.95 -7.08
C SER A 79 19.33 18.19 -7.69
N PRO A 80 19.47 19.39 -7.12
CA PRO A 80 19.11 20.63 -7.79
C PRO A 80 20.19 20.92 -8.85
N ALA A 81 20.15 20.21 -9.97
CA ALA A 81 20.96 20.47 -11.15
C ALA A 81 20.31 19.86 -12.41
N ALA A 82 19.31 20.56 -12.94
CA ALA A 82 19.19 20.92 -14.35
C ALA A 82 18.39 22.24 -14.42
#